data_AF-S7VJR0-F1
#
_entry.id   AF-S7VJR0-F1
#
_cell.length_a   1.000
_cell.length_b   1.000
_cell.length_c   1.000
_cell.angle_alpha   90.00
_cell.angle_beta   90.00
_cell.angle_gamma   90.00
#
_symmetry.space_group_name_H-M   'P 1'
#
loop_
_entity.id
_entity.type
_entity.pdbx_description
1 polymer ?
#
loop_
_entity_poly.entity_id
_entity_poly.type
_entity_poly.pdbx_seq_one_letter_code
_entity_poly.pdbx_strand_id
1 'polypeptide(L)'
;MKKTILLLVFTIALTSSLFAQKNDDKKVNAYVEAVESKITLTSEEKATLITLKEAHVKATSEINEKYDKGSEELKAKRKENNKEFSKSLNKAFGKDRAKEIKTASKKNKANGKKKKKNKN
;
A
#
# COMPACT_ATOMS: atom_id res chain seq x y z
N MET A 1 -47.22 -19.20 -13.32
CA MET A 1 -47.49 -17.85 -13.88
C MET A 1 -47.97 -16.97 -12.73
N LYS A 2 -47.64 -15.68 -12.54
CA LYS A 2 -46.80 -14.65 -13.20
C LYS A 2 -46.69 -13.52 -12.13
N LYS A 3 -45.57 -12.91 -11.72
CA LYS A 3 -44.12 -12.97 -12.04
C LYS A 3 -43.34 -12.61 -10.74
N THR A 4 -42.08 -13.00 -10.58
CA THR A 4 -41.12 -12.35 -9.65
C THR A 4 -40.68 -11.01 -10.25
N ILE A 5 -40.98 -9.89 -9.58
CA ILE A 5 -40.60 -8.54 -10.03
C ILE A 5 -39.78 -7.87 -8.93
N LEU A 6 -38.78 -7.09 -9.36
CA LEU A 6 -37.95 -6.19 -8.54
C LEU A 6 -36.80 -6.82 -7.74
N LEU A 7 -35.97 -7.61 -8.41
CA LEU A 7 -34.59 -7.82 -8.01
C LEU A 7 -33.68 -7.64 -9.24
N LEU A 8 -33.24 -6.40 -9.51
CA LEU A 8 -32.04 -6.00 -10.29
C LEU A 8 -32.01 -4.47 -10.57
N VAL A 9 -31.63 -3.65 -9.57
CA VAL A 9 -31.13 -2.27 -9.82
C VAL A 9 -29.99 -1.96 -8.84
N PHE A 10 -28.90 -2.73 -8.87
CA PHE A 10 -27.69 -2.43 -8.09
C PHE A 10 -26.39 -3.00 -8.70
N THR A 11 -26.25 -2.94 -10.04
CA THR A 11 -25.18 -3.64 -10.77
C THR A 11 -24.40 -2.77 -11.77
N ILE A 12 -24.44 -1.43 -11.67
CA ILE A 12 -23.83 -0.51 -12.66
C ILE A 12 -22.79 0.44 -12.03
N ALA A 13 -21.94 -0.05 -11.11
CA ALA A 13 -20.88 0.75 -10.48
C ALA A 13 -19.59 -0.01 -10.06
N LEU A 14 -19.34 -1.22 -10.56
CA LEU A 14 -18.18 -2.04 -10.15
C LEU A 14 -17.20 -2.45 -11.27
N THR A 15 -17.43 -2.04 -12.52
CA THR A 15 -16.63 -2.49 -13.68
C THR A 15 -15.30 -1.73 -13.88
N SER A 16 -15.02 -0.70 -13.09
CA SER A 16 -13.77 0.09 -13.19
C SER A 16 -12.58 -0.47 -12.40
N SER A 17 -12.77 -1.50 -11.55
CA SER A 17 -11.77 -1.89 -10.54
C SER A 17 -10.67 -2.85 -11.00
N LEU A 18 -10.91 -3.72 -12.00
CA LEU A 18 -10.01 -4.85 -12.30
C LEU A 18 -8.55 -4.46 -12.66
N PHE A 19 -8.35 -3.32 -13.33
CA PHE A 19 -7.00 -2.82 -13.65
C PHE A 19 -6.35 -2.05 -12.49
N ALA A 20 -7.14 -1.38 -11.64
CA ALA A 20 -6.66 -0.75 -10.43
C ALA A 20 -6.23 -1.79 -9.40
N GLN A 21 -7.05 -2.82 -9.18
CA GLN A 21 -6.80 -3.96 -8.30
C GLN A 21 -5.48 -4.66 -8.68
N LYS A 22 -5.29 -5.06 -9.95
CA LYS A 22 -4.02 -5.66 -10.43
C LYS A 22 -2.77 -4.80 -10.13
N ASN A 23 -2.89 -3.47 -10.16
CA ASN A 23 -1.78 -2.56 -9.84
C ASN A 23 -1.56 -2.39 -8.33
N ASP A 24 -2.61 -2.52 -7.53
CA ASP A 24 -2.55 -2.41 -6.08
C ASP A 24 -2.05 -3.72 -5.45
N ASP A 25 -2.52 -4.88 -5.91
CA ASP A 25 -1.99 -6.21 -5.59
C ASP A 25 -0.48 -6.29 -5.84
N LYS A 26 -0.02 -5.75 -6.99
CA LYS A 26 1.41 -5.68 -7.33
C LYS A 26 2.22 -4.83 -6.34
N LYS A 27 1.66 -3.74 -5.79
CA LYS A 27 2.32 -2.91 -4.75
C LYS A 27 2.34 -3.60 -3.40
N VAL A 28 1.33 -4.42 -3.09
CA VAL A 28 1.25 -5.23 -1.87
C VAL A 28 2.29 -6.35 -1.92
N ASN A 29 2.27 -7.16 -2.97
CA ASN A 29 3.20 -8.28 -3.15
C ASN A 29 4.66 -7.80 -3.16
N ALA A 30 5.00 -6.77 -3.94
CA ALA A 30 6.35 -6.21 -3.96
C ALA A 30 6.80 -5.62 -2.61
N TYR A 31 5.87 -5.23 -1.73
CA TYR A 31 6.19 -4.82 -0.35
C TYR A 31 6.47 -6.03 0.54
N VAL A 32 5.66 -7.09 0.45
CA VAL A 32 5.82 -8.33 1.20
C VAL A 32 7.12 -9.04 0.79
N GLU A 33 7.37 -9.21 -0.51
CA GLU A 33 8.64 -9.74 -1.05
C GLU A 33 9.87 -8.96 -0.55
N ALA A 34 9.78 -7.62 -0.50
CA ALA A 34 10.86 -6.78 0.02
C ALA A 34 11.10 -6.94 1.54
N VAL A 35 10.10 -7.41 2.29
CA VAL A 35 10.23 -7.79 3.71
C VAL A 35 10.80 -9.21 3.82
N GLU A 36 10.20 -10.18 3.13
CA GLU A 36 10.59 -11.60 3.15
C GLU A 36 12.02 -11.83 2.63
N SER A 37 12.52 -11.01 1.72
CA SER A 37 13.92 -11.05 1.24
C SER A 37 14.98 -10.70 2.31
N LYS A 38 14.58 -10.32 3.53
CA LYS A 38 15.48 -9.91 4.62
C LYS A 38 15.10 -10.46 5.99
N ILE A 39 13.81 -10.70 6.24
CA ILE A 39 13.32 -11.24 7.52
C ILE A 39 12.28 -12.33 7.24
N THR A 40 12.32 -13.40 8.01
CA THR A 40 11.27 -14.43 7.97
C THR A 40 10.00 -13.88 8.59
N LEU A 41 8.86 -14.05 7.90
CA LEU A 41 7.52 -13.80 8.44
C LEU A 41 6.83 -15.13 8.71
N THR A 42 6.03 -15.23 9.78
CA THR A 42 5.08 -16.34 9.93
C THR A 42 3.91 -16.18 8.95
N SER A 43 3.15 -17.26 8.71
CA SER A 43 1.94 -17.20 7.87
C SER A 43 0.92 -16.17 8.39
N GLU A 44 0.76 -16.07 9.71
CA GLU A 44 -0.13 -15.09 10.36
C GLU A 44 0.38 -13.65 10.22
N GLU A 45 1.71 -13.45 10.40
CA GLU A 45 2.32 -12.14 10.19
C GLU A 45 2.19 -11.69 8.74
N LYS A 46 2.41 -12.61 7.79
CA LYS A 46 2.28 -12.36 6.35
C LYS A 46 0.85 -11.97 5.97
N ALA A 47 -0.15 -12.74 6.42
CA ALA A 47 -1.56 -12.43 6.18
C ALA A 47 -1.94 -11.05 6.76
N THR A 48 -1.54 -10.79 8.00
CA THR A 48 -1.77 -9.49 8.66
C THR A 48 -1.08 -8.35 7.90
N LEU A 49 0.14 -8.57 7.42
CA LEU A 49 0.91 -7.56 6.67
C LEU A 49 0.29 -7.25 5.30
N ILE A 50 -0.22 -8.27 4.61
CA ILE A 50 -0.98 -8.14 3.35
C ILE A 50 -2.20 -7.25 3.58
N THR A 51 -3.09 -7.60 4.51
CA THR A 51 -4.32 -6.84 4.80
C THR A 51 -4.03 -5.38 5.19
N LEU A 52 -3.04 -5.15 6.05
CA LEU A 52 -2.63 -3.78 6.42
C LEU A 52 -2.05 -3.00 5.23
N LYS A 53 -1.37 -3.69 4.31
CA LYS A 53 -0.76 -3.05 3.14
C LYS A 53 -1.78 -2.77 2.04
N GLU A 54 -2.73 -3.66 1.81
CA GLU A 54 -3.88 -3.46 0.92
C GLU A 54 -4.67 -2.23 1.33
N ALA A 55 -5.05 -2.11 2.60
CA ALA A 55 -5.77 -0.96 3.13
C ALA A 55 -4.99 0.36 2.90
N HIS A 56 -3.69 0.38 3.19
CA HIS A 56 -2.81 1.54 2.95
C HIS A 56 -2.69 1.91 1.47
N VAL A 57 -2.58 0.92 0.58
CA VAL A 57 -2.47 1.10 -0.86
C VAL A 57 -3.79 1.62 -1.44
N LYS A 58 -4.93 1.01 -1.08
CA LYS A 58 -6.26 1.47 -1.49
C LYS A 58 -6.53 2.90 -1.04
N ALA A 59 -6.28 3.22 0.23
CA ALA A 59 -6.40 4.59 0.74
C ALA A 59 -5.46 5.57 0.01
N THR A 60 -4.28 5.13 -0.40
CA THR A 60 -3.37 5.93 -1.25
C THR A 60 -3.96 6.16 -2.65
N SER A 61 -4.55 5.16 -3.27
CA SER A 61 -5.22 5.27 -4.58
C SER A 61 -6.39 6.26 -4.51
N GLU A 62 -7.29 6.12 -3.52
CA GLU A 62 -8.39 7.07 -3.29
C GLU A 62 -7.93 8.51 -3.05
N ILE A 63 -6.86 8.70 -2.26
CA ILE A 63 -6.26 10.03 -2.02
C ILE A 63 -5.69 10.63 -3.32
N ASN A 64 -5.17 9.80 -4.23
CA ASN A 64 -4.64 10.27 -5.52
C ASN A 64 -5.72 10.63 -6.54
N GLU A 65 -6.92 10.06 -6.39
CA GLU A 65 -8.10 10.38 -7.20
C GLU A 65 -8.82 11.63 -6.69
N LYS A 66 -8.84 11.83 -5.36
CA LYS A 66 -9.56 12.94 -4.70
C LYS A 66 -8.83 14.28 -4.69
N TYR A 67 -7.49 14.31 -4.83
CA TYR A 67 -6.69 15.53 -4.66
C TYR A 67 -5.69 15.76 -5.80
N ASP A 68 -5.57 17.02 -6.24
CA ASP A 68 -4.71 17.42 -7.36
C ASP A 68 -3.23 17.08 -7.18
N LYS A 69 -2.60 16.66 -8.28
CA LYS A 69 -1.19 16.29 -8.33
C LYS A 69 -0.30 17.49 -7.99
N GLY A 70 0.29 17.44 -6.80
CA GLY A 70 1.25 18.43 -6.31
C GLY A 70 0.71 19.36 -5.23
N SER A 71 -0.60 19.35 -4.95
CA SER A 71 -1.22 20.16 -3.91
C SER A 71 -0.65 19.83 -2.51
N GLU A 72 -0.67 20.81 -1.62
CA GLU A 72 -0.29 20.60 -0.22
C GLU A 72 -1.28 19.67 0.51
N GLU A 73 -2.55 19.66 0.10
CA GLU A 73 -3.58 18.75 0.60
C GLU A 73 -3.26 17.29 0.27
N LEU A 74 -2.87 16.99 -0.99
CA LEU A 74 -2.43 15.66 -1.40
C LEU A 74 -1.22 15.21 -0.59
N LYS A 75 -0.25 16.11 -0.36
CA LYS A 75 0.94 15.83 0.47
C LYS A 75 0.55 15.56 1.92
N ALA A 76 -0.34 16.36 2.50
CA ALA A 76 -0.84 16.21 3.87
C ALA A 76 -1.60 14.89 4.05
N LYS A 77 -2.54 14.56 3.16
CA LYS A 77 -3.33 13.32 3.24
C LYS A 77 -2.49 12.07 3.02
N ARG A 78 -1.51 12.09 2.09
CA ARG A 78 -0.52 11.01 1.97
C ARG A 78 0.32 10.85 3.23
N LYS A 79 0.73 11.95 3.89
CA LYS A 79 1.49 11.93 5.15
C LYS A 79 0.66 11.36 6.30
N GLU A 80 -0.63 11.69 6.35
CA GLU A 80 -1.61 11.14 7.31
C GLU A 80 -1.77 9.62 7.12
N ASN A 81 -2.07 9.14 5.90
CA ASN A 81 -2.20 7.71 5.60
C ASN A 81 -0.91 6.92 5.93
N ASN A 82 0.27 7.47 5.62
CA ASN A 82 1.55 6.85 6.01
C ASN A 82 1.75 6.76 7.53
N LYS A 83 1.27 7.75 8.29
CA LYS A 83 1.31 7.77 9.75
C LYS A 83 0.33 6.74 10.33
N GLU A 84 -0.85 6.61 9.73
CA GLU A 84 -1.85 5.61 10.10
C GLU A 84 -1.35 4.18 9.86
N PHE A 85 -0.88 3.86 8.66
CA PHE A 85 -0.24 2.56 8.37
C PHE A 85 0.90 2.26 9.37
N SER A 86 1.72 3.25 9.70
CA SER A 86 2.79 3.11 10.70
C SER A 86 2.28 2.83 12.12
N LYS A 87 1.11 3.36 12.50
CA LYS A 87 0.42 3.03 13.76
C LYS A 87 -0.17 1.62 13.71
N SER A 88 -0.83 1.25 12.62
CA SER A 88 -1.45 -0.07 12.46
C SER A 88 -0.42 -1.19 12.51
N LEU A 89 0.74 -1.04 11.88
CA LEU A 89 1.88 -1.95 12.04
C LEU A 89 2.32 -2.05 13.52
N ASN A 90 2.48 -0.92 14.21
CA ASN A 90 2.88 -0.93 15.63
C ASN A 90 1.81 -1.59 16.54
N LYS A 91 0.52 -1.50 16.17
CA LYS A 91 -0.60 -2.12 16.91
C LYS A 91 -0.66 -3.64 16.67
N ALA A 92 -0.42 -4.08 15.44
CA ALA A 92 -0.48 -5.49 15.07
C ALA A 92 0.75 -6.29 15.53
N PHE A 93 1.95 -5.72 15.41
CA PHE A 93 3.22 -6.44 15.62
C PHE A 93 4.02 -5.96 16.84
N GLY A 94 3.57 -4.90 17.53
CA GLY A 94 4.38 -4.20 18.52
C GLY A 94 5.44 -3.29 17.88
N LYS A 95 6.08 -2.44 18.69
CA LYS A 95 6.98 -1.37 18.21
C LYS A 95 8.21 -1.90 17.46
N ASP A 96 8.86 -2.93 18.00
CA ASP A 96 10.15 -3.41 17.51
C ASP A 96 10.02 -4.25 16.24
N ARG A 97 9.10 -5.23 16.22
CA ARG A 97 8.80 -6.00 15.01
C ARG A 97 8.25 -5.12 13.88
N ALA A 98 7.40 -4.12 14.18
CA ALA A 98 6.99 -3.14 13.19
C ALA A 98 8.17 -2.30 12.65
N LYS A 99 9.14 -1.92 13.50
CA LYS A 99 10.37 -1.20 13.10
C LYS A 99 11.26 -2.07 12.21
N GLU A 100 11.35 -3.36 12.50
CA GLU A 100 12.05 -4.37 11.70
C GLU A 100 11.40 -4.49 10.30
N ILE A 101 10.09 -4.77 10.21
CA ILE A 101 9.31 -4.81 8.96
C ILE A 101 9.49 -3.52 8.13
N LYS A 102 9.36 -2.35 8.76
CA LYS A 102 9.58 -1.03 8.13
C LYS A 102 11.02 -0.78 7.69
N THR A 103 11.98 -1.56 8.16
CA THR A 103 13.40 -1.46 7.78
C THR A 103 13.73 -2.47 6.69
N ALA A 104 13.18 -3.69 6.77
CA ALA A 104 13.25 -4.69 5.73
C ALA A 104 12.69 -4.15 4.40
N SER A 105 11.48 -3.57 4.42
CA SER A 105 10.83 -3.04 3.21
C SER A 105 11.54 -1.87 2.52
N LYS A 106 12.57 -1.26 3.12
CA LYS A 106 13.33 -0.18 2.49
C LYS A 106 14.33 -0.75 1.49
N LYS A 107 14.33 -0.26 0.25
CA LYS A 107 15.42 -0.53 -0.70
C LYS A 107 16.75 -0.12 -0.06
N ASN A 108 17.75 -1.00 -0.14
CA ASN A 108 19.08 -0.71 0.40
C ASN A 108 19.64 0.54 -0.31
N LYS A 109 19.93 1.61 0.44
CA LYS A 109 20.61 2.81 -0.08
C LYS A 109 22.10 2.57 -0.27
N ALA A 110 22.46 1.47 -0.93
CA ALA A 110 23.83 1.21 -1.34
C ALA A 110 24.20 2.13 -2.52
N ASN A 111 25.24 2.95 -2.33
CA ASN A 111 26.04 3.56 -3.39
C ASN A 111 25.41 4.59 -4.34
N GLY A 112 24.50 5.44 -3.84
CA GLY A 112 24.06 6.66 -4.55
C GLY A 112 25.04 7.86 -4.51
N LYS A 113 26.23 7.73 -3.89
CA LYS A 113 27.25 8.80 -3.76
C LYS A 113 28.59 8.40 -4.41
N LYS A 114 28.65 8.41 -5.75
CA LYS A 114 29.84 8.43 -6.66
C LYS A 114 29.26 8.35 -8.08
N LYS A 115 29.55 9.20 -9.07
CA LYS A 115 30.60 10.23 -9.26
C LYS A 115 29.99 11.57 -9.68
N LYS A 116 30.38 12.66 -9.02
CA LYS A 116 30.43 13.99 -9.65
C LYS A 116 31.72 13.97 -10.48
N LYS A 117 31.66 13.53 -11.75
CA LYS A 117 32.82 13.53 -12.64
C LYS A 117 32.98 14.94 -13.21
N ASN A 118 34.20 15.50 -13.15
CA ASN A 118 34.51 16.79 -13.77
C ASN A 118 34.04 16.81 -15.22
N LYS A 119 33.40 17.91 -15.62
CA LYS A 119 33.61 18.45 -16.95
C LYS A 119 34.92 19.24 -16.86
N ASN A 120 35.91 18.83 -17.65
CA ASN A 120 36.89 19.80 -18.17
C ASN A 120 36.18 20.66 -19.22
#